data_AF-A0A7T6Z760-F1
#
_entry.id   AF-A0A7T6Z760-F1
#
_cell.length_a   1.000
_cell.length_b   1.000
_cell.length_c   1.000
_cell.angle_alpha   90.00
_cell.angle_beta   90.00
_cell.angle_gamma   90.00
#
_symmetry.space_group_name_H-M   'P 1'
#
loop_
_entity.id
_entity.type
_entity.pdbx_description
1 polymer ?
#
loop_
_entity_poly.entity_id
_entity_poly.type
_entity_poly.pdbx_seq_one_letter_code
_entity_poly.pdbx_strand_id
1 'polypeptide(L)'
;MKKIKTIPIKIGAVTGVSALLTGCGATAQDDYMSAYDEVQDADTFEADIQMSMDVESDVFGHEETEMLNNTVLAMDVMSDVANDQHEVDIGLALSMGAMDMNIDMPMFLDNSGDEEKLYSTSDGMIDIIDSMLMFEGFPMNIETPESIQGTVVELPVEDDGQNEEVSEEQEEATENIMAQSRTFLEDMDEEAFTRDEDAENMITYSVDGNVVVDALFDMLEDNPAIFEGVEDMNEAAIDDDLSEIRDEIDEYIEVDEVETEVVLNENGSMATEEMRIPMMLNNDRGETIDMTLHMDVEYNSIDDDLDFSFDLSEDNIISEDEFEEAMEESFNDPMMMP
;
A
#
# COMPACT_ATOMS: atom_id res chain seq x y z
N MET A 1 21.44 -13.30 -1.79
CA MET A 1 21.27 -11.99 -1.13
C MET A 1 20.78 -12.19 0.31
N LYS A 2 20.53 -11.13 1.10
CA LYS A 2 19.70 -11.29 2.33
C LYS A 2 18.32 -11.71 1.82
N LYS A 3 17.79 -12.82 2.32
CA LYS A 3 16.47 -13.28 1.92
C LYS A 3 15.42 -12.31 2.43
N ILE A 4 14.45 -12.00 1.58
CA ILE A 4 13.36 -11.10 1.92
C ILE A 4 12.44 -11.91 2.83
N LYS A 5 12.35 -11.50 4.09
CA LYS A 5 11.22 -11.92 4.92
C LYS A 5 10.03 -11.20 4.33
N THR A 6 9.20 -11.91 3.56
CA THR A 6 7.96 -11.37 3.05
C THR A 6 7.15 -10.92 4.26
N ILE A 7 6.72 -9.66 4.24
CA ILE A 7 5.56 -9.23 5.01
C ILE A 7 4.40 -9.58 4.08
N PRO A 8 3.71 -10.71 4.27
CA PRO A 8 2.55 -11.02 3.47
C PRO A 8 1.49 -9.95 3.79
N ILE A 9 1.40 -8.93 2.93
CA ILE A 9 0.23 -8.04 2.93
C ILE A 9 -0.87 -8.83 2.22
N LYS A 10 -1.45 -9.82 2.93
CA LYS A 10 -2.67 -10.49 2.49
C LYS A 10 -3.82 -9.56 2.81
N ILE A 11 -4.29 -8.83 1.80
CA ILE A 11 -5.54 -8.07 1.90
C ILE A 11 -6.69 -9.07 1.72
N GLY A 12 -6.99 -9.80 2.79
CA GLY A 12 -7.98 -10.88 2.82
C GLY A 12 -9.30 -10.46 3.46
N ALA A 13 -10.42 -10.83 2.81
CA ALA A 13 -11.78 -10.44 3.13
C ALA A 13 -12.30 -10.95 4.50
N VAL A 14 -13.04 -10.09 5.19
CA VAL A 14 -13.77 -10.45 6.41
C VAL A 14 -15.17 -10.95 6.06
N THR A 15 -15.31 -12.21 5.65
CA THR A 15 -16.66 -12.78 5.42
C THR A 15 -17.49 -12.86 6.71
N GLY A 16 -18.55 -12.04 6.86
CA GLY A 16 -19.49 -12.29 7.97
C GLY A 16 -20.72 -11.41 8.21
N VAL A 17 -21.79 -11.68 7.44
CA VAL A 17 -23.23 -11.54 7.78
C VAL A 17 -23.87 -10.15 7.56
N SER A 18 -24.25 -9.92 6.30
CA SER A 18 -25.32 -9.01 5.92
C SER A 18 -26.66 -9.42 6.58
N ALA A 19 -27.26 -8.49 7.32
CA ALA A 19 -28.68 -8.53 7.66
C ALA A 19 -29.31 -7.15 7.43
N LEU A 20 -29.63 -6.88 6.16
CA LEU A 20 -30.53 -5.83 5.69
C LEU A 20 -31.75 -5.69 6.61
N LEU A 21 -31.82 -4.58 7.34
CA LEU A 21 -33.06 -4.03 7.86
C LEU A 21 -33.34 -2.70 7.15
N THR A 22 -33.84 -2.82 5.92
CA THR A 22 -34.50 -1.72 5.21
C THR A 22 -35.69 -1.22 6.04
N GLY A 23 -35.59 0.00 6.59
CA GLY A 23 -36.62 0.49 7.49
C GLY A 23 -36.50 1.88 8.12
N CYS A 24 -35.57 2.73 7.71
CA CYS A 24 -35.57 4.20 7.89
C CYS A 24 -34.76 4.77 6.71
N GLY A 25 -34.98 6.02 6.29
CA GLY A 25 -34.21 6.57 5.16
C GLY A 25 -32.73 6.49 5.47
N ALA A 26 -31.96 5.81 4.62
CA ALA A 26 -30.52 5.60 4.82
C ALA A 26 -29.83 6.96 4.91
N THR A 27 -28.97 7.11 5.91
CA THR A 27 -28.13 8.30 6.09
C THR A 27 -26.94 8.24 5.12
N ALA A 28 -26.18 9.33 5.01
CA ALA A 28 -24.93 9.32 4.24
C ALA A 28 -23.92 8.33 4.84
N GLN A 29 -23.86 8.22 6.16
CA GLN A 29 -23.03 7.23 6.86
C GLN A 29 -23.50 5.79 6.55
N ASP A 30 -24.80 5.51 6.56
CA ASP A 30 -25.33 4.18 6.25
C ASP A 30 -24.93 3.72 4.83
N ASP A 31 -25.01 4.64 3.86
CA ASP A 31 -24.66 4.37 2.47
C ASP A 31 -23.14 4.19 2.30
N TYR A 32 -22.32 5.00 2.97
CA TYR A 32 -20.86 4.83 3.00
C TYR A 32 -20.45 3.51 3.64
N MET A 33 -20.96 3.19 4.84
CA MET A 33 -20.65 1.94 5.54
C MET A 33 -21.10 0.71 4.75
N SER A 34 -22.21 0.79 4.02
CA SER A 34 -22.65 -0.29 3.14
C SER A 34 -21.68 -0.52 1.98
N ALA A 35 -21.15 0.56 1.38
CA ALA A 35 -20.17 0.47 0.30
C ALA A 35 -18.79 0.00 0.81
N TYR A 36 -18.40 0.44 2.00
CA TYR A 36 -17.19 -0.01 2.68
C TYR A 36 -17.25 -1.51 3.00
N ASP A 37 -18.36 -1.97 3.58
CA ASP A 37 -18.61 -3.40 3.85
C ASP A 37 -18.61 -4.20 2.53
N GLU A 38 -19.13 -3.66 1.42
CA GLU A 38 -19.09 -4.32 0.09
C GLU A 38 -17.66 -4.54 -0.40
N VAL A 39 -16.76 -3.56 -0.25
CA VAL A 39 -15.34 -3.70 -0.61
C VAL A 39 -14.66 -4.72 0.31
N GLN A 40 -14.93 -4.68 1.62
CA GLN A 40 -14.32 -5.60 2.59
C GLN A 40 -14.77 -7.06 2.41
N ASP A 41 -16.03 -7.26 2.01
CA ASP A 41 -16.64 -8.59 1.83
C ASP A 41 -16.44 -9.16 0.41
N ALA A 42 -15.80 -8.40 -0.50
CA ALA A 42 -15.68 -8.77 -1.91
C ALA A 42 -14.88 -10.07 -2.10
N ASP A 43 -15.39 -10.96 -2.96
CA ASP A 43 -14.68 -12.18 -3.38
C ASP A 43 -13.50 -11.82 -4.30
N THR A 44 -13.66 -10.76 -5.11
CA THR A 44 -12.63 -10.20 -5.99
C THR A 44 -12.66 -8.68 -5.99
N PHE A 45 -11.50 -8.02 -6.11
CA PHE A 45 -11.44 -6.58 -6.37
C PHE A 45 -10.18 -6.16 -7.14
N GLU A 46 -10.27 -5.01 -7.82
CA GLU A 46 -9.17 -4.30 -8.49
C GLU A 46 -9.25 -2.82 -8.11
N ALA A 47 -8.14 -2.25 -7.66
CA ALA A 47 -8.06 -0.85 -7.29
C ALA A 47 -6.70 -0.21 -7.62
N ASP A 48 -6.74 0.99 -8.17
CA ASP A 48 -5.60 1.89 -8.27
C ASP A 48 -5.53 2.77 -7.03
N ILE A 49 -4.39 2.82 -6.37
CA ILE A 49 -4.12 3.67 -5.22
C ILE A 49 -2.97 4.60 -5.57
N GLN A 50 -3.17 5.90 -5.45
CA GLN A 50 -2.13 6.90 -5.64
C GLN A 50 -1.97 7.74 -4.37
N MET A 51 -0.74 7.83 -3.87
CA MET A 51 -0.35 8.73 -2.80
C MET A 51 0.62 9.78 -3.33
N SER A 52 0.36 11.04 -2.98
CA SER A 52 1.23 12.17 -3.32
C SER A 52 1.28 13.18 -2.20
N MET A 53 2.35 13.97 -2.14
CA MET A 53 2.53 14.99 -1.12
C MET A 53 2.61 16.37 -1.78
N ASP A 54 1.90 17.35 -1.25
CA ASP A 54 2.10 18.76 -1.59
C ASP A 54 2.76 19.46 -0.41
N VAL A 55 3.96 20.01 -0.63
CA VAL A 55 4.73 20.75 0.38
C VAL A 55 4.83 22.20 -0.04
N GLU A 56 4.34 23.08 0.83
CA GLU A 56 4.55 24.52 0.74
C GLU A 56 5.53 24.94 1.85
N SER A 57 6.77 25.30 1.47
CA SER A 57 7.79 25.66 2.45
C SER A 57 8.77 26.72 1.94
N ASP A 58 9.05 27.71 2.79
CA ASP A 58 10.18 28.63 2.66
C ASP A 58 11.46 28.10 3.34
N VAL A 59 11.38 26.96 4.04
CA VAL A 59 12.45 26.36 4.86
C VAL A 59 13.35 25.46 4.01
N PHE A 60 12.73 24.64 3.15
CA PHE A 60 13.43 23.81 2.19
C PHE A 60 13.95 24.63 1.01
N GLY A 61 15.02 24.13 0.37
CA GLY A 61 15.44 24.68 -0.92
C GLY A 61 14.44 24.28 -2.00
N HIS A 62 14.50 24.98 -3.15
CA HIS A 62 13.60 24.71 -4.27
C HIS A 62 13.69 23.26 -4.77
N GLU A 63 14.89 22.68 -4.75
CA GLU A 63 15.15 21.31 -5.22
C GLU A 63 14.53 20.28 -4.27
N GLU A 64 14.61 20.48 -2.95
CA GLU A 64 14.03 19.57 -1.96
C GLU A 64 12.49 19.64 -1.95
N THR A 65 11.91 20.84 -2.06
CA THR A 65 10.44 21.00 -2.20
C THR A 65 9.94 20.39 -3.51
N GLU A 66 10.66 20.62 -4.61
CA GLU A 66 10.31 20.02 -5.91
C GLU A 66 10.37 18.48 -5.85
N MET A 67 11.36 17.91 -5.16
CA MET A 67 11.45 16.46 -4.97
C MET A 67 10.26 15.91 -4.18
N LEU A 68 9.90 16.51 -3.05
CA LEU A 68 8.76 16.06 -2.25
C LEU A 68 7.45 16.18 -3.04
N ASN A 69 7.25 17.28 -3.78
CA ASN A 69 6.01 17.51 -4.55
C ASN A 69 5.91 16.63 -5.81
N ASN A 70 7.04 16.15 -6.31
CA ASN A 70 7.09 15.21 -7.43
C ASN A 70 7.16 13.75 -6.98
N THR A 71 7.12 13.48 -5.68
CA THR A 71 7.10 12.11 -5.14
C THR A 71 5.69 11.56 -5.26
N VAL A 72 5.53 10.51 -6.06
CA VAL A 72 4.25 9.80 -6.22
C VAL A 72 4.50 8.33 -5.96
N LEU A 73 3.71 7.75 -5.06
CA LEU A 73 3.62 6.32 -4.86
C LEU A 73 2.30 5.87 -5.48
N ALA A 74 2.35 4.97 -6.44
CA ALA A 74 1.20 4.34 -7.07
C ALA A 74 1.21 2.86 -6.73
N MET A 75 0.04 2.27 -6.51
CA MET A 75 -0.14 0.84 -6.32
C MET A 75 -1.35 0.42 -7.13
N ASP A 76 -1.17 -0.50 -8.07
CA ASP A 76 -2.29 -1.24 -8.66
C ASP A 76 -2.43 -2.55 -7.89
N VAL A 77 -3.63 -2.84 -7.40
CA VAL A 77 -3.91 -3.98 -6.54
C VAL A 77 -5.04 -4.80 -7.14
N MET A 78 -4.80 -6.08 -7.36
CA MET A 78 -5.82 -7.06 -7.69
C MET A 78 -5.84 -8.18 -6.64
N SER A 79 -7.02 -8.60 -6.23
CA SER A 79 -7.19 -9.62 -5.21
C SER A 79 -8.33 -10.57 -5.60
N ASP A 80 -8.02 -11.86 -5.71
CA ASP A 80 -9.00 -12.94 -5.78
C ASP A 80 -8.94 -13.71 -4.45
N VAL A 81 -9.78 -13.28 -3.51
CA VAL A 81 -9.82 -13.83 -2.16
C VAL A 81 -10.33 -15.26 -2.19
N ALA A 82 -11.24 -15.59 -3.11
CA ALA A 82 -11.80 -16.93 -3.23
C ALA A 82 -10.75 -17.97 -3.64
N ASN A 83 -9.74 -17.56 -4.41
CA ASN A 83 -8.62 -18.41 -4.81
C ASN A 83 -7.31 -18.11 -4.05
N ASP A 84 -7.30 -17.15 -3.12
CA ASP A 84 -6.13 -16.74 -2.32
C ASP A 84 -4.95 -16.31 -3.22
N GLN A 85 -5.27 -15.44 -4.20
CA GLN A 85 -4.33 -14.91 -5.19
C GLN A 85 -4.35 -13.39 -5.18
N HIS A 86 -3.17 -12.78 -5.18
CA HIS A 86 -3.05 -11.32 -5.13
C HIS A 86 -1.97 -10.86 -6.11
N GLU A 87 -2.23 -9.76 -6.80
CA GLU A 87 -1.26 -9.06 -7.63
C GLU A 87 -1.16 -7.63 -7.14
N VAL A 88 0.08 -7.14 -7.02
CA VAL A 88 0.36 -5.76 -6.62
C VAL A 88 1.48 -5.24 -7.52
N ASP A 89 1.25 -4.14 -8.20
CA ASP A 89 2.29 -3.38 -8.89
C ASP A 89 2.56 -2.08 -8.13
N ILE A 90 3.74 -1.99 -7.49
CA ILE A 90 4.14 -0.81 -6.72
C ILE A 90 5.03 0.09 -7.57
N GLY A 91 4.49 1.24 -7.95
CA GLY A 91 5.20 2.31 -8.66
C GLY A 91 5.68 3.41 -7.72
N LEU A 92 6.96 3.75 -7.74
CA LEU A 92 7.52 4.93 -7.06
C LEU A 92 8.19 5.85 -8.08
N ALA A 93 7.61 7.03 -8.27
CA ALA A 93 8.17 8.09 -9.09
C ALA A 93 8.80 9.18 -8.20
N LEU A 94 10.07 9.48 -8.45
CA LEU A 94 10.83 10.54 -7.78
C LEU A 94 11.53 11.39 -8.83
N SER A 95 11.38 12.72 -8.77
CA SER A 95 12.10 13.64 -9.66
C SER A 95 12.86 14.70 -8.87
N MET A 96 14.17 14.80 -9.09
CA MET A 96 15.03 15.83 -8.50
C MET A 96 15.90 16.50 -9.57
N GLY A 97 15.46 17.68 -10.02
CA GLY A 97 16.18 18.52 -10.97
C GLY A 97 16.26 17.92 -12.39
N ALA A 98 17.30 17.12 -12.66
CA ALA A 98 17.49 16.44 -13.95
C ALA A 98 17.61 14.92 -13.81
N MET A 99 17.37 14.39 -12.60
CA MET A 99 17.34 12.97 -12.29
C MET A 99 15.90 12.59 -12.03
N ASP A 100 15.40 11.64 -12.81
CA ASP A 100 14.10 11.02 -12.63
C ASP A 100 14.36 9.54 -12.28
N MET A 101 13.68 9.06 -11.26
CA MET A 101 13.67 7.66 -10.87
C MET A 101 12.22 7.19 -10.92
N ASN A 102 12.00 6.08 -11.62
CA ASN A 102 10.74 5.37 -11.59
C ASN A 102 11.09 3.92 -11.26
N ILE A 103 10.54 3.44 -10.15
CA ILE A 103 10.68 2.05 -9.73
C ILE A 103 9.30 1.43 -9.86
N ASP A 104 9.17 0.39 -10.66
CA ASP A 104 7.94 -0.40 -10.76
C ASP A 104 8.25 -1.81 -10.24
N MET A 105 7.46 -2.28 -9.28
CA MET A 105 7.66 -3.55 -8.58
C MET A 105 6.41 -4.41 -8.71
N PRO A 106 6.24 -5.12 -9.84
CA PRO A 106 5.16 -6.07 -10.01
C PRO A 106 5.44 -7.30 -9.15
N MET A 107 4.46 -7.67 -8.33
CA MET A 107 4.49 -8.83 -7.45
C MET A 107 3.19 -9.62 -7.58
N PHE A 108 3.29 -10.94 -7.51
CA PHE A 108 2.15 -11.83 -7.45
C PHE A 108 2.32 -12.84 -6.33
N LEU A 109 1.30 -12.97 -5.48
CA LEU A 109 1.24 -13.90 -4.36
C LEU A 109 0.21 -14.99 -4.68
N ASP A 110 0.65 -16.26 -4.68
CA ASP A 110 -0.21 -17.44 -4.81
C ASP A 110 -0.18 -18.27 -3.53
N ASN A 111 -1.27 -18.25 -2.78
CA ASN A 111 -1.46 -19.03 -1.56
C ASN A 111 -2.45 -20.20 -1.77
N SER A 112 -2.92 -20.43 -3.00
CA SER A 112 -3.93 -21.45 -3.32
C SER A 112 -3.49 -22.90 -3.05
N GLY A 113 -2.19 -23.11 -2.82
CA GLY A 113 -1.53 -24.41 -2.66
C GLY A 113 -1.14 -24.77 -1.22
N ASP A 114 -0.33 -25.83 -1.08
CA ASP A 114 0.22 -26.25 0.23
C ASP A 114 1.42 -25.37 0.66
N GLU A 115 1.98 -24.58 -0.25
CA GLU A 115 3.14 -23.70 -0.05
C GLU A 115 2.81 -22.33 -0.66
N GLU A 116 3.04 -21.26 0.11
CA GLU A 116 2.96 -19.87 -0.37
C GLU A 116 4.05 -19.61 -1.40
N LYS A 117 3.68 -18.95 -2.50
CA LYS A 117 4.61 -18.61 -3.57
C LYS A 117 4.54 -17.14 -3.92
N LEU A 118 5.71 -16.51 -3.94
CA LEU A 118 5.88 -15.14 -4.39
C LEU A 118 6.55 -15.12 -5.76
N TYR A 119 6.02 -14.28 -6.64
CA TYR A 119 6.49 -14.11 -7.99
C TYR A 119 6.76 -12.63 -8.28
N SER A 120 7.75 -12.34 -9.12
CA SER A 120 7.97 -11.02 -9.70
C SER A 120 8.41 -11.15 -11.16
N THR A 121 8.24 -10.12 -11.98
CA THR A 121 8.74 -10.17 -13.36
C THR A 121 10.24 -9.95 -13.39
N SER A 122 10.95 -10.68 -14.24
CA SER A 122 12.39 -10.51 -14.41
C SER A 122 12.77 -9.10 -14.86
N ASP A 123 11.94 -8.50 -15.73
CA ASP A 123 12.11 -7.12 -16.20
C ASP A 123 11.99 -6.12 -15.03
N GLY A 124 10.93 -6.24 -14.21
CA GLY A 124 10.74 -5.38 -13.04
C GLY A 124 11.86 -5.51 -12.02
N MET A 125 12.32 -6.73 -11.72
CA MET A 125 13.46 -6.96 -10.82
C MET A 125 14.74 -6.26 -11.30
N ILE A 126 14.99 -6.23 -12.60
CA ILE A 126 16.18 -5.58 -13.17
C ILE A 126 16.04 -4.06 -13.16
N ASP A 127 14.85 -3.52 -13.45
CA ASP A 127 14.56 -2.10 -13.38
C ASP A 127 14.75 -1.54 -11.96
N ILE A 128 14.35 -2.31 -10.93
CA ILE A 128 14.64 -2.01 -9.52
C ILE A 128 16.15 -1.94 -9.28
N ILE A 129 16.90 -2.96 -9.71
CA ILE A 129 18.35 -3.03 -9.50
C ILE A 129 19.05 -1.86 -10.20
N ASP A 130 18.70 -1.53 -11.45
CA ASP A 130 19.29 -0.40 -12.18
C ASP A 130 18.95 0.93 -11.52
N SER A 131 17.70 1.12 -11.08
CA SER A 131 17.24 2.32 -10.37
C SER A 131 17.98 2.52 -9.04
N MET A 132 18.13 1.46 -8.24
CA MET A 132 18.90 1.49 -6.99
C MET A 132 20.37 1.85 -7.24
N LEU A 133 20.99 1.23 -8.24
CA LEU A 133 22.39 1.51 -8.60
C LEU A 133 22.58 2.94 -9.13
N MET A 134 21.61 3.46 -9.90
CA MET A 134 21.61 4.85 -10.34
C MET A 134 21.62 5.80 -9.14
N PHE A 135 20.80 5.53 -8.11
CA PHE A 135 20.74 6.32 -6.89
C PHE A 135 22.04 6.27 -6.08
N GLU A 136 22.69 5.11 -6.01
CA GLU A 136 24.01 4.95 -5.39
C GLU A 136 25.15 5.62 -6.20
N GLY A 137 24.84 6.20 -7.36
CA GLY A 137 25.79 6.91 -8.23
C GLY A 137 26.55 6.01 -9.20
N PHE A 138 26.04 4.80 -9.44
CA PHE A 138 26.58 3.79 -10.35
C PHE A 138 25.60 3.47 -11.49
N PRO A 139 25.30 4.42 -12.40
CA PRO A 139 24.41 4.14 -13.53
C PRO A 139 25.04 3.06 -14.41
N MET A 140 24.40 1.89 -14.47
CA MET A 140 24.90 0.73 -15.21
C MET A 140 24.11 0.49 -16.52
N ASN A 141 22.90 1.06 -16.66
CA ASN A 141 21.99 0.82 -17.80
C ASN A 141 21.87 -0.69 -18.05
N ILE A 142 21.48 -1.41 -17.01
CA ILE A 142 21.35 -2.87 -17.06
C ILE A 142 20.12 -3.19 -17.92
N GLU A 143 20.32 -3.88 -19.03
CA GLU A 143 19.22 -4.40 -19.85
C GLU A 143 18.91 -5.85 -19.45
N THR A 144 17.62 -6.21 -19.42
CA THR A 144 17.19 -7.59 -19.21
C THR A 144 17.82 -8.52 -20.25
N PRO A 145 18.52 -9.59 -19.84
CA PRO A 145 19.07 -10.57 -20.77
C PRO A 145 17.95 -11.21 -21.61
N GLU A 146 18.15 -11.34 -22.94
CA GLU A 146 17.16 -11.95 -23.85
C GLU A 146 16.72 -13.36 -23.41
N SER A 147 17.53 -14.07 -22.62
CA SER A 147 17.22 -15.40 -22.11
C SER A 147 16.13 -15.43 -21.03
N ILE A 148 15.94 -14.33 -20.31
CA ILE A 148 14.98 -14.22 -19.20
C ILE A 148 13.98 -13.06 -19.41
N GLN A 149 13.98 -12.40 -20.56
CA GLN A 149 13.05 -11.31 -20.83
C GLN A 149 11.59 -11.81 -20.83
N GLY A 150 10.71 -11.13 -20.09
CA GLY A 150 9.29 -11.44 -19.96
C GLY A 150 8.97 -12.70 -19.14
N THR A 151 9.97 -13.33 -18.51
CA THR A 151 9.74 -14.47 -17.61
C THR A 151 9.32 -14.00 -16.23
N VAL A 152 8.64 -14.88 -15.51
CA VAL A 152 8.31 -14.69 -14.10
C VAL A 152 9.36 -15.39 -13.24
N VAL A 153 9.89 -14.70 -12.23
CA VAL A 153 10.84 -15.24 -11.26
C VAL A 153 10.07 -15.70 -10.02
N GLU A 154 10.21 -16.96 -9.65
CA GLU A 154 9.75 -17.47 -8.35
C GLU A 154 10.77 -17.07 -7.28
N LEU A 155 10.33 -16.23 -6.34
CA LEU A 155 11.12 -15.75 -5.23
C LEU A 155 10.98 -16.73 -4.06
N PRO A 156 12.08 -17.12 -3.40
CA PRO A 156 11.98 -18.03 -2.27
C PRO A 156 11.29 -17.36 -1.09
N VAL A 157 10.21 -17.97 -0.62
CA VAL A 157 9.60 -17.66 0.66
C VAL A 157 10.35 -18.45 1.74
N GLU A 158 10.85 -17.78 2.78
CA GLU A 158 11.55 -18.47 3.87
C GLU A 158 10.59 -19.32 4.71
N ASP A 159 10.55 -20.63 4.49
CA ASP A 159 9.89 -21.56 5.42
C ASP A 159 10.87 -21.99 6.53
N ASP A 160 10.94 -21.18 7.59
CA ASP A 160 11.76 -21.43 8.77
C ASP A 160 11.14 -22.47 9.73
N GLY A 161 9.94 -23.00 9.43
CA GLY A 161 9.12 -23.75 10.38
C GLY A 161 8.59 -22.91 11.54
N GLN A 162 8.75 -21.58 11.48
CA GLN A 162 8.10 -20.56 12.33
C GLN A 162 7.01 -19.80 11.54
N ASN A 163 6.87 -20.04 10.23
CA ASN A 163 5.99 -19.27 9.35
C ASN A 163 4.49 -19.53 9.58
N GLU A 164 4.08 -20.76 9.92
CA GLU A 164 2.65 -21.06 10.14
C GLU A 164 2.07 -20.22 11.29
N GLU A 165 2.75 -20.15 12.46
CA GLU A 165 2.29 -19.34 13.61
C GLU A 165 2.31 -17.83 13.29
N VAL A 166 3.36 -17.33 12.62
CA VAL A 166 3.47 -15.89 12.25
C VAL A 166 2.41 -15.49 11.22
N SER A 167 2.09 -16.38 10.27
CA SER A 167 1.05 -16.12 9.26
C SER A 167 -0.35 -16.05 9.88
N GLU A 168 -0.69 -16.92 10.84
CA GLU A 168 -1.98 -16.87 11.54
C GLU A 168 -2.11 -15.59 12.40
N GLU A 169 -1.02 -15.17 13.07
CA GLU A 169 -1.02 -13.94 13.88
C GLU A 169 -1.10 -12.67 13.03
N GLN A 170 -0.51 -12.67 11.84
CA GLN A 170 -0.62 -11.56 10.87
C GLN A 170 -2.00 -11.49 10.21
N GLU A 171 -2.61 -12.64 9.91
CA GLU A 171 -4.01 -12.72 9.44
C GLU A 171 -4.96 -12.18 10.52
N GLU A 172 -4.81 -12.62 11.78
CA GLU A 172 -5.60 -12.09 12.90
C GLU A 172 -5.39 -10.58 13.11
N ALA A 173 -4.15 -10.10 13.01
CA ALA A 173 -3.85 -8.67 13.08
C ALA A 173 -4.51 -7.87 11.95
N THR A 174 -4.49 -8.39 10.73
CA THR A 174 -5.13 -7.74 9.57
C THR A 174 -6.65 -7.67 9.74
N GLU A 175 -7.28 -8.77 10.15
CA GLU A 175 -8.71 -8.80 10.47
C GLU A 175 -9.07 -7.81 11.59
N ASN A 176 -8.23 -7.71 12.63
CA ASN A 176 -8.42 -6.78 13.73
C ASN A 176 -8.30 -5.32 13.28
N ILE A 177 -7.32 -4.97 12.44
CA ILE A 177 -7.15 -3.61 11.91
C ILE A 177 -8.37 -3.22 11.07
N MET A 178 -8.87 -4.12 10.22
CA MET A 178 -10.10 -3.88 9.44
C MET A 178 -11.30 -3.66 10.36
N ALA A 179 -11.46 -4.48 11.41
CA ALA A 179 -12.54 -4.35 12.38
C ALA A 179 -12.44 -3.06 13.22
N GLN A 180 -11.24 -2.65 13.60
CA GLN A 180 -10.99 -1.39 14.32
C GLN A 180 -11.28 -0.19 13.43
N SER A 181 -10.87 -0.23 12.16
CA SER A 181 -11.15 0.82 11.16
C SER A 181 -12.66 0.96 10.93
N ARG A 182 -13.36 -0.16 10.77
CA ARG A 182 -14.82 -0.20 10.67
C ARG A 182 -15.49 0.38 11.91
N THR A 183 -15.04 -0.01 13.10
CA THR A 183 -15.59 0.49 14.38
C THR A 183 -15.38 2.00 14.52
N PHE A 184 -14.20 2.49 14.16
CA PHE A 184 -13.89 3.91 14.16
C PHE A 184 -14.86 4.72 13.29
N LEU A 185 -15.13 4.26 12.07
CA LEU A 185 -16.07 4.89 11.14
C LEU A 185 -17.53 4.80 11.60
N GLU A 186 -17.92 3.70 12.26
CA GLU A 186 -19.26 3.53 12.86
C GLU A 186 -19.49 4.42 14.09
N ASP A 187 -18.46 4.63 14.91
CA ASP A 187 -18.55 5.43 16.14
C ASP A 187 -18.56 6.95 15.87
N MET A 188 -18.25 7.36 14.64
CA MET A 188 -18.42 8.75 14.20
C MET A 188 -19.89 9.16 14.22
N ASP A 189 -20.14 10.43 14.57
CA ASP A 189 -21.48 11.00 14.53
C ASP A 189 -22.04 10.98 13.09
N GLU A 190 -23.27 10.50 12.89
CA GLU A 190 -23.96 10.51 11.58
C GLU A 190 -23.95 11.88 10.88
N GLU A 191 -23.91 12.97 11.66
CA GLU A 191 -23.87 14.35 11.16
C GLU A 191 -22.51 14.74 10.53
N ALA A 192 -21.44 13.97 10.78
CA ALA A 192 -20.13 14.16 10.16
C ALA A 192 -20.13 13.74 8.68
N PHE A 193 -21.06 12.87 8.28
CA PHE A 193 -21.22 12.43 6.90
C PHE A 193 -22.24 13.30 6.19
N THR A 194 -21.80 14.00 5.15
CA THR A 194 -22.66 14.86 4.34
C THR A 194 -22.75 14.34 2.92
N ARG A 195 -23.97 14.36 2.37
CA ARG A 195 -24.23 14.10 0.95
C ARG A 195 -24.29 15.42 0.21
N ASP A 196 -23.60 15.52 -0.93
CA ASP A 196 -23.72 16.68 -1.80
C ASP A 196 -25.14 16.74 -2.42
N GLU A 197 -25.80 17.90 -2.31
CA GLU A 197 -27.14 18.11 -2.88
C GLU A 197 -27.13 18.18 -4.42
N ASP A 198 -26.00 18.58 -5.01
CA ASP A 198 -25.79 18.69 -6.45
C ASP A 198 -25.16 17.41 -7.06
N ALA A 199 -24.57 16.55 -6.22
CA ALA A 199 -24.03 15.23 -6.57
C ALA A 199 -24.47 14.17 -5.55
N GLU A 200 -25.70 13.67 -5.64
CA GLU A 200 -26.30 12.76 -4.64
C GLU A 200 -25.51 11.47 -4.38
N ASN A 201 -24.60 11.08 -5.27
CA ASN A 201 -23.73 9.92 -5.11
C ASN A 201 -22.37 10.24 -4.46
N MET A 202 -22.13 11.49 -4.09
CA MET A 202 -20.92 11.93 -3.38
C MET A 202 -21.23 12.06 -1.89
N ILE A 203 -20.37 11.44 -1.07
CA ILE A 203 -20.39 11.51 0.38
C ILE A 203 -19.06 12.09 0.83
N THR A 204 -19.11 13.09 1.69
CA THR A 204 -17.91 13.67 2.31
C THR A 204 -18.01 13.52 3.82
N TYR A 205 -16.88 13.29 4.47
CA TYR A 205 -16.77 13.42 5.92
C TYR A 205 -15.42 14.01 6.29
N SER A 206 -15.38 14.58 7.49
CA SER A 206 -14.19 15.22 8.02
C SER A 206 -13.96 14.77 9.46
N VAL A 207 -12.69 14.53 9.82
CA VAL A 207 -12.29 14.08 11.15
C VAL A 207 -11.14 14.93 11.66
N ASP A 208 -11.16 15.28 12.94
CA ASP A 208 -10.03 15.95 13.58
C ASP A 208 -8.76 15.09 13.43
N GLY A 209 -7.68 15.68 12.91
CA GLY A 209 -6.44 14.96 12.63
C GLY A 209 -5.86 14.26 13.86
N ASN A 210 -6.00 14.82 15.06
CA ASN A 210 -5.50 14.17 16.28
C ASN A 210 -6.28 12.89 16.60
N VAL A 211 -7.58 12.86 16.28
CA VAL A 211 -8.42 11.66 16.45
C VAL A 211 -7.99 10.56 15.48
N VAL A 212 -7.61 10.92 14.25
CA VAL A 212 -7.08 9.97 13.26
C VAL A 212 -5.70 9.45 13.69
N VAL A 213 -4.81 10.33 14.16
CA VAL A 213 -3.49 9.95 14.67
C VAL A 213 -3.61 9.03 15.87
N ASP A 214 -4.45 9.36 16.86
CA ASP A 214 -4.70 8.53 18.03
C ASP A 214 -5.23 7.15 17.62
N ALA A 215 -6.20 7.10 16.70
CA ALA A 215 -6.75 5.83 16.21
C ALA A 215 -5.70 4.98 15.48
N LEU A 216 -4.84 5.59 14.66
CA LEU A 216 -3.76 4.89 13.98
C LEU A 216 -2.77 4.28 14.98
N PHE A 217 -2.33 5.05 15.99
CA PHE A 217 -1.42 4.53 17.00
C PHE A 217 -2.06 3.43 17.85
N ASP A 218 -3.32 3.61 18.26
CA ASP A 218 -4.05 2.58 19.00
C ASP A 218 -4.17 1.28 18.17
N MET A 219 -4.41 1.39 16.84
CA MET A 219 -4.41 0.23 15.94
C MET A 219 -3.05 -0.45 15.85
N LEU A 220 -1.96 0.31 15.74
CA LEU A 220 -0.60 -0.25 15.66
C LEU A 220 -0.15 -0.89 16.98
N GLU A 221 -0.49 -0.27 18.11
CA GLU A 221 -0.20 -0.79 19.46
C GLU A 221 -0.98 -2.08 19.76
N ASP A 222 -2.24 -2.16 19.34
CA ASP A 222 -3.08 -3.35 19.56
C ASP A 222 -2.67 -4.54 18.66
N ASN A 223 -1.95 -4.29 17.57
CA ASN A 223 -1.60 -5.29 16.58
C ASN A 223 -0.09 -5.38 16.33
N PRO A 224 0.76 -5.71 17.31
CA PRO A 224 2.22 -5.70 17.13
C PRO A 224 2.73 -6.72 16.09
N ALA A 225 1.93 -7.74 15.73
CA ALA A 225 2.28 -8.79 14.78
C ALA A 225 2.54 -8.30 13.35
N ILE A 226 1.99 -7.15 12.94
CA ILE A 226 2.32 -6.51 11.63
C ILE A 226 3.79 -6.08 11.53
N PHE A 227 4.47 -5.90 12.67
CA PHE A 227 5.89 -5.55 12.70
C PHE A 227 6.81 -6.77 12.81
N GLU A 228 6.26 -7.98 12.97
CA GLU A 228 7.06 -9.19 13.09
C GLU A 228 7.78 -9.52 11.78
N GLY A 229 9.11 -9.38 11.81
CA GLY A 229 9.95 -9.62 10.64
C GLY A 229 10.88 -8.46 10.29
N VAL A 230 10.65 -7.28 10.87
CA VAL A 230 11.62 -6.19 10.86
C VAL A 230 12.73 -6.57 11.86
N GLU A 231 13.89 -7.04 11.37
CA GLU A 231 15.01 -7.59 12.19
C GLU A 231 15.46 -6.70 13.38
N ASP A 232 15.13 -5.39 13.36
CA ASP A 232 15.53 -4.41 14.36
C ASP A 232 14.42 -4.05 15.39
N MET A 233 13.19 -4.55 15.24
CA MET A 233 12.06 -4.26 16.14
C MET A 233 11.69 -5.52 16.96
N ASN A 234 12.03 -5.51 18.25
CA ASN A 234 11.62 -6.53 19.21
C ASN A 234 10.26 -6.13 19.80
N GLU A 235 9.32 -7.04 20.10
CA GLU A 235 7.99 -6.71 20.68
C GLU A 235 8.03 -5.72 21.86
N ALA A 236 8.97 -5.88 22.79
CA ALA A 236 9.13 -4.96 23.92
C ALA A 236 9.83 -3.62 23.56
N ALA A 237 10.42 -3.54 22.37
CA ALA A 237 10.92 -2.30 21.77
C ALA A 237 9.84 -1.62 20.92
N ILE A 238 8.90 -2.35 20.31
CA ILE A 238 7.80 -1.79 19.51
C ILE A 238 6.95 -0.83 20.33
N ASP A 239 6.53 -1.18 21.55
CA ASP A 239 5.76 -0.27 22.41
C ASP A 239 6.55 1.00 22.77
N ASP A 240 7.83 0.85 23.13
CA ASP A 240 8.70 1.98 23.47
C ASP A 240 8.97 2.85 22.22
N ASP A 241 9.18 2.25 21.04
CA ASP A 241 9.45 2.92 19.76
C ASP A 241 8.19 3.61 19.21
N LEU A 242 7.02 2.96 19.26
CA LEU A 242 5.74 3.58 18.87
C LEU A 242 5.39 4.75 19.78
N SER A 243 5.66 4.63 21.09
CA SER A 243 5.48 5.74 22.02
C SER A 243 6.44 6.90 21.74
N GLU A 244 7.69 6.62 21.35
CA GLU A 244 8.67 7.64 20.95
C GLU A 244 8.26 8.31 19.64
N ILE A 245 7.78 7.55 18.64
CA ILE A 245 7.24 8.10 17.39
C ILE A 245 6.00 8.94 17.67
N ARG A 246 5.08 8.49 18.53
CA ARG A 246 3.89 9.24 18.93
C ARG A 246 4.26 10.55 19.61
N ASP A 247 5.19 10.52 20.57
CA ASP A 247 5.71 11.72 21.23
C ASP A 247 6.37 12.68 20.22
N GLU A 248 7.12 12.17 19.23
CA GLU A 248 7.72 12.98 18.16
C GLU A 248 6.66 13.60 17.23
N ILE A 249 5.63 12.85 16.86
CA ILE A 249 4.49 13.36 16.08
C ILE A 249 3.78 14.46 16.88
N ASP A 250 3.44 14.22 18.15
CA ASP A 250 2.78 15.21 19.01
C ASP A 250 3.63 16.46 19.27
N GLU A 251 4.96 16.31 19.32
CA GLU A 251 5.88 17.43 19.55
C GLU A 251 6.03 18.33 18.31
N TYR A 252 6.07 17.71 17.12
CA TYR A 252 6.52 18.39 15.91
C TYR A 252 5.48 18.49 14.80
N ILE A 253 4.43 17.68 14.81
CA ILE A 253 3.44 17.59 13.73
C ILE A 253 2.05 17.93 14.28
N GLU A 254 1.42 18.94 13.69
CA GLU A 254 0.00 19.21 13.90
C GLU A 254 -0.76 18.73 12.67
N VAL A 255 -1.65 17.75 12.85
CA VAL A 255 -2.54 17.27 11.78
C VAL A 255 -3.85 18.04 11.89
N ASP A 256 -4.22 18.77 10.83
CA ASP A 256 -5.49 19.48 10.76
C ASP A 256 -6.63 18.50 10.46
N GLU A 257 -7.83 19.03 10.23
CA GLU A 257 -8.98 18.24 9.81
C GLU A 257 -8.67 17.41 8.54
N VAL A 258 -8.77 16.08 8.67
CA VAL A 258 -8.67 15.11 7.58
C VAL A 258 -10.00 15.10 6.84
N GLU A 259 -9.96 15.36 5.54
CA GLU A 259 -11.15 15.38 4.69
C GLU A 259 -11.15 14.16 3.77
N THR A 260 -12.27 13.44 3.74
CA THR A 260 -12.47 12.32 2.83
C THR A 260 -13.69 12.58 1.94
N GLU A 261 -13.52 12.38 0.63
CA GLU A 261 -14.57 12.43 -0.37
C GLU A 261 -14.71 11.06 -1.03
N VAL A 262 -15.93 10.53 -1.08
CA VAL A 262 -16.24 9.22 -1.63
C VAL A 262 -17.31 9.37 -2.69
N VAL A 263 -17.09 8.79 -3.86
CA VAL A 263 -18.08 8.74 -4.93
C VAL A 263 -18.58 7.30 -5.06
N LEU A 264 -19.89 7.13 -4.97
CA LEU A 264 -20.57 5.86 -5.20
C LEU A 264 -21.01 5.75 -6.67
N ASN A 265 -21.01 4.53 -7.20
CA ASN A 265 -21.56 4.21 -8.52
C ASN A 265 -23.10 4.10 -8.49
N GLU A 266 -23.73 3.83 -9.64
CA GLU A 266 -25.20 3.69 -9.74
C GLU A 266 -25.78 2.52 -8.91
N ASN A 267 -24.95 1.51 -8.59
CA ASN A 267 -25.33 0.35 -7.80
C ASN A 267 -25.14 0.57 -6.29
N GLY A 268 -24.48 1.65 -5.90
CA GLY A 268 -24.16 1.98 -4.50
C GLY A 268 -22.78 1.57 -4.04
N SER A 269 -21.99 0.88 -4.88
CA SER A 269 -20.62 0.48 -4.56
C SER A 269 -19.65 1.66 -4.65
N MET A 270 -18.53 1.58 -3.94
CA MET A 270 -17.47 2.58 -3.99
C MET A 270 -16.85 2.63 -5.39
N ALA A 271 -16.69 3.84 -5.95
CA ALA A 271 -16.03 4.06 -7.24
C ALA A 271 -14.70 4.79 -7.04
N THR A 272 -14.71 5.87 -6.26
CA THR A 272 -13.48 6.58 -5.89
C THR A 272 -13.51 7.02 -4.44
N GLU A 273 -12.35 7.12 -3.82
CA GLU A 273 -12.12 7.71 -2.50
C GLU A 273 -10.91 8.65 -2.58
N GLU A 274 -11.10 9.92 -2.25
CA GLU A 274 -10.03 10.91 -2.10
C GLU A 274 -9.90 11.29 -0.64
N MET A 275 -8.71 11.15 -0.06
CA MET A 275 -8.38 11.58 1.29
C MET A 275 -7.32 12.69 1.25
N ARG A 276 -7.55 13.74 2.02
CA ARG A 276 -6.63 14.87 2.20
C ARG A 276 -6.27 14.95 3.68
N ILE A 277 -4.97 14.87 3.97
CA ILE A 277 -4.42 14.97 5.33
C ILE A 277 -3.49 16.19 5.37
N PRO A 278 -4.01 17.37 5.78
CA PRO A 278 -3.18 18.55 5.98
C PRO A 278 -2.36 18.41 7.28
N MET A 279 -1.08 18.70 7.18
CA MET A 279 -0.10 18.58 8.26
C MET A 279 0.77 19.83 8.33
N MET A 280 1.06 20.29 9.54
CA MET A 280 2.02 21.35 9.81
C MET A 280 3.19 20.78 10.61
N LEU A 281 4.38 20.76 10.00
CA LEU A 281 5.60 20.38 10.69
C LEU A 281 6.27 21.62 11.28
N ASN A 282 6.41 21.65 12.59
CA ASN A 282 7.09 22.69 13.35
C ASN A 282 8.51 22.24 13.67
N ASN A 283 9.52 23.00 13.26
CA ASN A 283 10.91 22.67 13.61
C ASN A 283 11.37 23.40 14.89
N ASP A 284 12.45 22.90 15.51
CA ASP A 284 13.10 23.50 16.70
C ASP A 284 13.49 24.98 16.55
N ARG A 285 13.53 25.50 15.33
CA ARG A 285 13.88 26.88 15.01
C ARG A 285 12.64 27.80 14.95
N GLY A 286 11.45 27.25 15.15
CA GLY A 286 10.16 27.95 15.09
C GLY A 286 9.74 28.29 13.65
N GLU A 287 10.24 27.54 12.67
CA GLU A 287 9.78 27.60 11.29
C GLU A 287 8.74 26.47 11.09
N THR A 288 7.68 26.77 10.34
CA THR A 288 6.58 25.83 10.04
C THR A 288 6.64 25.46 8.57
N ILE A 289 6.36 24.20 8.27
CA ILE A 289 6.30 23.63 6.93
C ILE A 289 4.89 23.07 6.76
N ASP A 290 4.16 23.60 5.80
CA ASP A 290 2.82 23.14 5.47
C ASP A 290 2.93 22.00 4.45
N MET A 291 2.28 20.88 4.74
CA MET A 291 2.28 19.67 3.93
C MET A 291 0.85 19.15 3.81
N THR A 292 0.48 18.61 2.65
CA THR A 292 -0.78 17.89 2.49
C THR A 292 -0.46 16.54 1.86
N LEU A 293 -0.81 15.46 2.54
CA LEU A 293 -0.80 14.13 1.94
C LEU A 293 -2.15 13.93 1.24
N HIS A 294 -2.08 13.54 -0.02
CA HIS A 294 -3.21 13.14 -0.84
C HIS A 294 -3.15 11.65 -1.06
N MET A 295 -4.27 10.97 -0.82
CA MET A 295 -4.46 9.57 -1.16
C MET A 295 -5.71 9.47 -2.01
N ASP A 296 -5.57 8.98 -3.22
CA ASP A 296 -6.65 8.79 -4.18
C ASP A 296 -6.77 7.29 -4.46
N VAL A 297 -7.98 6.76 -4.39
CA VAL A 297 -8.30 5.37 -4.69
C VAL A 297 -9.36 5.33 -5.78
N GLU A 298 -9.12 4.57 -6.85
CA GLU A 298 -10.09 4.26 -7.89
C GLU A 298 -10.38 2.76 -7.87
N TYR A 299 -11.63 2.38 -7.59
CA TYR A 299 -12.07 1.00 -7.60
C TYR A 299 -12.53 0.64 -9.02
N ASN A 300 -11.71 -0.12 -9.73
CA ASN A 300 -11.93 -0.52 -11.11
C ASN A 300 -12.95 -1.66 -11.22
N SER A 301 -12.88 -2.63 -10.31
CA SER A 301 -13.77 -3.79 -10.27
C SER A 301 -13.98 -4.32 -8.85
N ILE A 302 -15.20 -4.78 -8.55
CA ILE A 302 -15.61 -5.39 -7.28
C ILE A 302 -16.57 -6.53 -7.62
N ASP A 303 -16.29 -7.75 -7.14
CA ASP A 303 -17.04 -8.98 -7.44
C ASP A 303 -17.20 -9.28 -8.95
N ASP A 304 -16.20 -8.88 -9.74
CA ASP A 304 -16.11 -9.10 -11.18
C ASP A 304 -14.90 -10.00 -11.55
N ASP A 305 -14.88 -10.50 -12.79
CA ASP A 305 -13.78 -11.34 -13.29
C ASP A 305 -12.48 -10.52 -13.40
N LEU A 306 -11.40 -10.99 -12.77
CA LEU A 306 -10.06 -10.38 -12.84
C LEU A 306 -9.20 -10.95 -13.99
N ASP A 307 -8.29 -10.14 -14.53
CA ASP A 307 -7.31 -10.53 -15.54
C ASP A 307 -5.89 -10.18 -15.05
N PHE A 308 -5.33 -11.05 -14.21
CA PHE A 308 -3.98 -10.93 -13.67
C PHE A 308 -2.93 -10.80 -14.79
N SER A 309 -1.94 -9.91 -14.60
CA SER A 309 -0.90 -9.67 -15.60
C SER A 309 0.17 -10.77 -15.64
N PHE A 310 0.30 -11.55 -14.56
CA PHE A 310 1.30 -12.63 -14.45
C PHE A 310 0.89 -13.89 -15.23
N ASP A 311 1.71 -14.28 -16.22
CA ASP A 311 1.60 -15.59 -16.88
C ASP A 311 2.36 -16.65 -16.07
N LEU A 312 1.65 -17.34 -15.18
CA LEU A 312 2.17 -18.40 -14.32
C LEU A 312 2.20 -19.79 -15.00
N SER A 313 2.27 -19.85 -16.33
CA SER A 313 2.50 -21.14 -17.01
C SER A 313 3.90 -21.68 -16.69
N GLU A 314 4.03 -23.00 -16.50
CA GLU A 314 5.30 -23.65 -16.11
C GLU A 314 6.48 -23.32 -17.05
N ASP A 315 6.22 -23.02 -18.33
CA ASP A 315 7.25 -22.68 -19.31
C ASP A 315 7.75 -21.22 -19.16
N ASN A 316 7.05 -20.38 -18.40
CA ASN A 316 7.33 -18.96 -18.21
C ASN A 316 7.96 -18.63 -16.84
N ILE A 317 7.91 -19.57 -15.89
CA ILE A 317 8.47 -19.40 -14.54
C ILE A 317 9.93 -19.87 -14.53
N ILE A 318 10.81 -19.06 -13.96
CA ILE A 318 12.22 -19.39 -13.66
C ILE A 318 12.46 -19.26 -12.16
N SER A 319 13.44 -19.99 -11.64
CA SER A 319 13.88 -19.84 -10.25
C SER A 319 14.79 -18.62 -10.04
N GLU A 320 14.90 -18.14 -8.79
CA GLU A 320 15.88 -17.11 -8.42
C GLU A 320 17.32 -17.51 -8.83
N ASP A 321 17.71 -18.77 -8.66
CA ASP A 321 19.04 -19.27 -9.07
C ASP A 321 19.27 -19.11 -10.59
N GLU A 322 18.25 -19.38 -11.42
CA GLU A 322 18.32 -19.21 -12.87
C GLU A 322 18.36 -17.74 -13.28
N PHE A 323 17.64 -16.87 -12.56
CA PHE A 323 17.72 -15.42 -12.71
C PHE A 323 19.12 -14.90 -12.37
N GLU A 324 19.69 -15.28 -11.22
CA GLU A 324 21.04 -14.90 -10.81
C GLU A 324 22.10 -15.38 -11.82
N GLU A 325 22.01 -16.62 -12.32
CA GLU A 325 22.94 -17.15 -13.33
C GLU A 325 22.86 -16.34 -14.64
N ALA A 326 21.65 -16.02 -15.12
CA ALA A 326 21.47 -15.20 -16.31
C ALA A 326 22.04 -13.78 -16.16
N MET A 327 21.91 -13.19 -14.97
CA MET A 327 22.50 -11.90 -14.63
C MET A 327 24.02 -11.96 -14.59
N GLU A 328 24.60 -12.96 -13.90
CA GLU A 328 26.05 -13.16 -13.83
C GLU A 328 26.69 -13.39 -15.21
N GLU A 329 26.04 -14.17 -16.09
CA GLU A 329 26.50 -14.37 -17.46
C GLU A 329 26.51 -13.06 -18.25
N SER A 330 25.50 -12.22 -18.06
CA SER A 330 25.35 -10.94 -18.76
C SER A 330 26.35 -9.89 -18.28
N PHE A 331 26.64 -9.82 -16.97
CA PHE A 331 27.68 -8.95 -16.43
C PHE A 331 29.10 -9.41 -16.79
N ASN A 332 29.30 -10.69 -17.08
CA ASN A 332 30.59 -11.23 -17.52
C ASN A 332 30.80 -11.13 -19.04
N ASP A 333 29.82 -10.67 -19.82
CA ASP A 333 30.01 -10.38 -21.25
C ASP A 333 30.74 -9.03 -21.44
N PRO A 334 31.94 -9.01 -22.05
CA PRO A 334 32.72 -7.79 -22.28
C PRO A 334 32.06 -6.76 -23.20
N MET A 335 30.87 -7.01 -23.76
CA MET A 335 30.09 -6.01 -24.50
C MET A 335 29.17 -5.13 -23.62
N MET A 336 28.95 -5.49 -22.35
CA MET A 336 28.11 -4.74 -21.40
C MET A 336 28.91 -3.91 -20.37
N MET A 337 30.24 -4.06 -20.30
CA MET A 337 31.09 -3.19 -19.48
C MET A 337 31.56 -1.96 -20.30
N PRO A 338 31.39 -0.71 -19.80
CA PRO A 338 31.79 0.50 -20.51
C PRO A 338 33.31 0.63 -20.78
#